data_AF-A0A961AJY9-F1
#
_entry.id   AF-A0A961AJY9-F1
#
_cell.length_a   1.000
_cell.length_b   1.000
_cell.length_c   1.000
_cell.angle_alpha   90.00
_cell.angle_beta   90.00
_cell.angle_gamma   90.00
#
_symmetry.space_group_name_H-M   'P 1'
#
loop_
_entity.id
_entity.type
_entity.pdbx_description
1 polymer ?
#
loop_
_entity_poly.entity_id
_entity_poly.type
_entity_poly.pdbx_seq_one_letter_code
_entity_poly.pdbx_strand_id
1 'polypeptide(L)'
;VDFLFEALTFRPPTVEESDSYLGIVQDAIAKVGKEDGAFLGLSSIFLDRDALFRPELAATGKPDANGRVMLRDWELGLAVHHALCHIKPDETLRQAITSGRMRTRADAQREVTRMLDDDSLRKPQILRFFREYFDHDLAGYVCKDTRALAATGVSNRASVYYHDMFGATASTDRLIELVLEEDKDVLKQLLTTQKVVVAPSDKFYYGRLNTPEEVKAATDAKAKADAEQDQKEETELAAMKAEISQLTAALKAEPSDKKTRTKLDQRKKLLASMENRFREAKAARKRSDGVNVKVTAAEFSGPEIFARVSRRSFGAQSLTPERILSTAPEGQRLGILTHPAWLISHSDAMDNHAIHRGRWIRERLLGGGIPDVPITVNAMLPDEPENTLRTRMRVTKETYCWTCHEKMDPLGLPFEMYNHVGFFRTLDHDQPVDTSGEIIDSGDPALDGPVTDALDLIAKLAANERVEQVFIRHAFRFWMGRNETLNDAPVLQAAWHAYHDNGGSMKALITSLVTSDAFLYRKVERGNKTAAQ
;
A
#
# COMPACT_ATOMS: atom_id res chain seq x y z
N VAL A 1 11.57 -16.76 -34.65
CA VAL A 1 10.62 -17.63 -33.94
C VAL A 1 11.12 -17.86 -32.52
N ASP A 2 12.24 -18.55 -32.34
CA ASP A 2 12.76 -18.97 -31.02
C ASP A 2 12.89 -17.83 -30.02
N PHE A 3 13.49 -16.71 -30.42
CA PHE A 3 13.61 -15.53 -29.56
C PHE A 3 12.25 -15.05 -29.02
N LEU A 4 11.23 -14.97 -29.90
CA LEU A 4 9.91 -14.50 -29.50
C LEU A 4 9.18 -15.53 -28.65
N PHE A 5 9.28 -16.82 -29.01
CA PHE A 5 8.72 -17.92 -28.22
C PHE A 5 9.27 -17.90 -26.80
N GLU A 6 10.59 -17.81 -26.65
CA GLU A 6 11.23 -17.79 -25.34
C GLU A 6 10.93 -16.51 -24.55
N ALA A 7 10.81 -15.36 -25.22
CA ALA A 7 10.43 -14.11 -24.57
C ALA A 7 9.01 -14.17 -23.97
N LEU A 8 8.11 -14.93 -24.57
CA LEU A 8 6.71 -15.06 -24.15
C LEU A 8 6.48 -16.21 -23.16
N THR A 9 7.16 -17.34 -23.35
CA THR A 9 6.94 -18.58 -22.57
C THR A 9 8.00 -18.81 -21.48
N PHE A 10 9.10 -18.04 -21.51
CA PHE A 10 10.27 -18.18 -20.64
C PHE A 10 11.00 -19.55 -20.70
N ARG A 11 10.71 -20.37 -21.72
CA ARG A 11 11.44 -21.58 -22.06
C ARG A 11 11.81 -21.58 -23.55
N PRO A 12 12.87 -22.30 -23.97
CA PRO A 12 13.12 -22.52 -25.38
C PRO A 12 12.00 -23.38 -26.00
N PRO A 13 11.66 -23.16 -27.28
CA PRO A 13 10.77 -24.06 -28.00
C PRO A 13 11.44 -25.42 -28.23
N THR A 14 10.63 -26.47 -28.42
CA THR A 14 11.14 -27.70 -29.04
C THR A 14 11.41 -27.47 -30.53
N VAL A 15 12.11 -28.41 -31.17
CA VAL A 15 12.37 -28.33 -32.61
C VAL A 15 11.05 -28.33 -33.39
N GLU A 16 10.10 -29.17 -32.97
CA GLU A 16 8.78 -29.27 -33.61
C GLU A 16 7.96 -27.97 -33.45
N GLU A 17 8.01 -27.34 -32.27
CA GLU A 17 7.37 -26.04 -32.04
C GLU A 17 7.99 -24.97 -32.93
N SER A 18 9.32 -24.89 -32.97
CA SER A 18 10.04 -23.91 -33.80
C SER A 18 9.71 -24.07 -35.28
N ASP A 19 9.78 -25.30 -35.80
CA ASP A 19 9.49 -25.61 -37.20
C ASP A 19 8.03 -25.30 -37.56
N SER A 20 7.09 -25.61 -36.67
CA SER A 20 5.67 -25.32 -36.87
C SER A 20 5.41 -23.82 -37.01
N TYR A 21 5.92 -23.01 -36.08
CA TYR A 21 5.78 -21.55 -36.15
C TYR A 21 6.55 -20.95 -37.31
N LEU A 22 7.72 -21.48 -37.65
CA LEU A 22 8.49 -21.03 -38.81
C LEU A 22 7.71 -21.26 -40.11
N GLY A 23 7.04 -22.39 -40.25
CA GLY A 23 6.14 -22.67 -41.37
C GLY A 23 5.01 -21.64 -41.48
N ILE A 24 4.33 -21.33 -40.36
CA ILE A 24 3.27 -20.30 -40.32
C ILE A 24 3.81 -18.94 -40.78
N VAL A 25 5.01 -18.56 -40.32
CA VAL A 25 5.65 -17.30 -40.73
C VAL A 25 5.99 -17.28 -42.21
N GLN A 26 6.56 -18.37 -42.75
CA GLN A 26 6.89 -18.48 -44.17
C GLN A 26 5.63 -18.39 -45.05
N ASP A 27 4.56 -19.08 -44.66
CA ASP A 27 3.27 -19.05 -45.37
C ASP A 27 2.64 -17.66 -45.36
N ALA A 28 2.71 -16.95 -44.22
CA ALA A 28 2.22 -15.58 -44.12
C ALA A 28 3.04 -14.63 -45.00
N ILE A 29 4.37 -14.74 -44.99
CA ILE A 29 5.27 -13.95 -45.84
C ILE A 29 4.97 -14.17 -47.33
N ALA A 30 4.71 -15.41 -47.73
CA ALA A 30 4.38 -15.74 -49.12
C ALA A 30 3.07 -15.08 -49.58
N LYS A 31 2.12 -14.85 -48.67
CA LYS A 31 0.78 -14.32 -48.99
C LYS A 31 0.69 -12.80 -48.97
N VAL A 32 1.30 -12.16 -47.97
CA VAL A 32 1.12 -10.71 -47.73
C VAL A 32 2.42 -9.91 -47.73
N GLY A 33 3.54 -10.55 -48.07
CA GLY A 33 4.85 -9.90 -48.12
C GLY A 33 5.62 -9.98 -46.81
N LYS A 34 6.88 -9.55 -46.82
CA LYS A 34 7.83 -9.81 -45.73
C LYS A 34 7.46 -9.17 -44.40
N GLU A 35 7.09 -7.89 -44.41
CA GLU A 35 6.83 -7.13 -43.18
C GLU A 35 5.51 -7.56 -42.52
N ASP A 36 4.40 -7.43 -43.25
CA ASP A 36 3.07 -7.83 -42.77
C ASP A 36 2.98 -9.33 -42.49
N GLY A 37 3.64 -10.15 -43.31
CA GLY A 37 3.65 -11.60 -43.14
C GLY A 37 4.47 -12.04 -41.93
N ALA A 38 5.61 -11.39 -41.66
CA ALA A 38 6.35 -11.65 -40.43
C ALA A 38 5.53 -11.25 -39.19
N PHE A 39 4.90 -10.07 -39.21
CA PHE A 39 4.05 -9.62 -38.10
C PHE A 39 2.88 -10.58 -37.85
N LEU A 40 2.12 -10.89 -38.91
CA LEU A 40 0.97 -11.80 -38.83
C LEU A 40 1.39 -13.21 -38.40
N GLY A 41 2.43 -13.77 -39.01
CA GLY A 41 2.89 -15.12 -38.69
C GLY A 41 3.40 -15.25 -37.26
N LEU A 42 4.20 -14.29 -36.80
CA LEU A 42 4.72 -14.28 -35.43
C LEU A 42 3.65 -14.01 -34.37
N SER A 43 2.55 -13.33 -34.73
CA SER A 43 1.43 -13.09 -33.81
C SER A 43 0.80 -14.39 -33.29
N SER A 44 0.91 -15.50 -34.03
CA SER A 44 0.43 -16.82 -33.61
C SER A 44 1.09 -17.33 -32.33
N ILE A 45 2.34 -16.94 -32.05
CA ILE A 45 3.07 -17.32 -30.83
C ILE A 45 2.47 -16.67 -29.58
N PHE A 46 1.87 -15.48 -29.71
CA PHE A 46 1.15 -14.83 -28.60
C PHE A 46 -0.13 -15.59 -28.19
N LEU A 47 -0.63 -16.46 -29.08
CA LEU A 47 -1.77 -17.32 -28.82
C LEU A 47 -1.35 -18.73 -28.37
N ASP A 48 -0.04 -18.98 -28.24
CA ASP A 48 0.43 -20.25 -27.72
C ASP A 48 -0.05 -20.46 -26.28
N ARG A 49 -0.36 -21.71 -25.94
CA ARG A 49 -0.84 -22.06 -24.61
C ARG A 49 0.18 -21.67 -23.54
N ASP A 50 1.47 -21.87 -23.78
CA ASP A 50 2.53 -21.61 -22.80
C ASP A 50 2.87 -20.11 -22.73
N ALA A 51 2.38 -19.29 -23.67
CA ALA A 51 2.45 -17.83 -23.62
C ALA A 51 1.28 -17.23 -22.83
N LEU A 52 0.11 -17.87 -22.87
CA LEU A 52 -1.12 -17.40 -22.20
C LEU A 52 -1.29 -17.97 -20.80
N PHE A 53 -0.81 -19.19 -20.58
CA PHE A 53 -0.98 -19.94 -19.34
C PHE A 53 0.36 -20.44 -18.83
N ARG A 54 0.39 -20.78 -17.53
CA ARG A 54 1.46 -21.59 -16.94
C ARG A 54 1.02 -23.06 -16.96
N PRO A 55 1.40 -23.85 -17.98
CA PRO A 55 1.04 -25.26 -18.03
C PRO A 55 1.74 -26.03 -16.92
N GLU A 56 0.98 -26.86 -16.22
CA GLU A 56 1.48 -27.78 -15.19
C GLU A 56 0.85 -29.15 -15.43
N LEU A 57 1.15 -29.70 -16.60
CA LEU A 57 0.58 -30.95 -17.10
C LEU A 57 1.12 -32.15 -16.35
N ALA A 58 2.34 -32.06 -15.82
CA ALA A 58 3.04 -33.16 -15.13
C ALA A 58 2.99 -34.46 -15.95
N ALA A 59 3.14 -34.32 -17.28
CA ALA A 59 2.96 -35.41 -18.23
C ALA A 59 4.07 -36.48 -18.12
N THR A 60 5.22 -36.10 -17.57
CA THR A 60 6.38 -36.98 -17.41
C THR A 60 6.67 -37.23 -15.93
N GLY A 61 6.92 -38.49 -15.58
CA GLY A 61 7.24 -38.87 -14.20
C GLY A 61 6.50 -40.11 -13.72
N LYS A 62 6.93 -40.60 -12.55
CA LYS A 62 6.26 -41.72 -11.86
C LYS A 62 5.23 -41.14 -10.89
N PRO A 63 3.96 -41.56 -10.97
CA PRO A 63 2.97 -41.21 -9.96
C PRO A 63 3.39 -41.69 -8.57
N ASP A 64 3.04 -40.93 -7.54
CA ASP A 64 3.14 -41.38 -6.16
C ASP A 64 1.99 -42.35 -5.80
N ALA A 65 1.93 -42.76 -4.54
CA ALA A 65 0.88 -43.66 -4.03
C ALA A 65 -0.55 -43.10 -4.20
N ASN A 66 -0.68 -41.78 -4.36
CA ASN A 66 -1.95 -41.07 -4.53
C ASN A 66 -2.25 -40.74 -6.00
N GLY A 67 -1.46 -41.26 -6.94
CA GLY A 67 -1.61 -41.02 -8.38
C GLY A 67 -1.20 -39.61 -8.82
N ARG A 68 -0.45 -38.88 -7.99
CA ARG A 68 0.04 -37.52 -8.29
C ARG A 68 1.42 -37.59 -8.91
N VAL A 69 1.71 -36.74 -9.89
CA VAL A 69 3.03 -36.64 -10.53
C VAL A 69 3.69 -35.33 -10.12
N MET A 70 4.95 -35.39 -9.74
CA MET A 70 5.74 -34.20 -9.41
C MET A 70 6.10 -33.44 -10.69
N LEU A 71 5.95 -32.11 -10.68
CA LEU A 71 6.46 -31.22 -11.72
C LEU A 71 7.98 -31.39 -11.87
N ARG A 72 8.50 -31.23 -13.10
CA ARG A 72 9.92 -31.42 -13.41
C ARG A 72 10.41 -30.41 -14.43
N ASP A 73 11.73 -30.24 -14.47
CA ASP A 73 12.46 -29.47 -15.48
C ASP A 73 11.85 -28.08 -15.67
N TRP A 74 11.39 -27.72 -16.87
CA TRP A 74 10.82 -26.39 -17.15
C TRP A 74 9.53 -26.11 -16.38
N GLU A 75 8.66 -27.10 -16.16
CA GLU A 75 7.42 -26.90 -15.41
C GLU A 75 7.72 -26.52 -13.95
N LEU A 76 8.62 -27.27 -13.29
CA LEU A 76 8.99 -26.99 -11.91
C LEU A 76 9.85 -25.71 -11.77
N GLY A 77 10.78 -25.51 -12.71
CA GLY A 77 11.64 -24.34 -12.73
C GLY A 77 10.87 -23.04 -12.91
N LEU A 78 9.98 -22.99 -13.90
CA LEU A 78 9.08 -21.84 -14.11
C LEU A 78 8.10 -21.69 -12.95
N ALA A 79 7.66 -22.80 -12.35
CA ALA A 79 6.78 -22.75 -11.20
C ALA A 79 7.41 -22.00 -10.01
N VAL A 80 8.60 -22.44 -9.60
CA VAL A 80 9.41 -21.82 -8.55
C VAL A 80 9.72 -20.37 -8.90
N HIS A 81 10.11 -20.10 -10.16
CA HIS A 81 10.45 -18.76 -10.60
C HIS A 81 9.26 -17.80 -10.51
N HIS A 82 8.10 -18.19 -11.02
CA HIS A 82 6.90 -17.35 -11.02
C HIS A 82 6.28 -17.13 -9.64
N ALA A 83 6.60 -17.99 -8.67
CA ALA A 83 6.25 -17.77 -7.27
C ALA A 83 6.91 -16.52 -6.67
N LEU A 84 8.03 -16.06 -7.27
CA LEU A 84 8.80 -14.90 -6.80
C LEU A 84 8.88 -13.76 -7.82
N CYS A 85 8.97 -14.07 -9.11
CA CYS A 85 9.41 -13.18 -10.18
C CYS A 85 8.43 -13.11 -11.37
N HIS A 86 8.47 -12.00 -12.13
CA HIS A 86 7.65 -11.79 -13.35
C HIS A 86 8.46 -11.71 -14.65
N ILE A 87 9.79 -11.75 -14.57
CA ILE A 87 10.69 -11.65 -15.72
C ILE A 87 11.19 -13.04 -16.13
N LYS A 88 12.12 -13.14 -17.07
CA LYS A 88 12.74 -14.43 -17.42
C LYS A 88 13.57 -15.02 -16.25
N PRO A 89 13.67 -16.35 -16.12
CA PRO A 89 14.58 -17.03 -15.19
C PRO A 89 16.04 -16.59 -15.37
N ASP A 90 16.78 -16.57 -14.26
CA ASP A 90 18.22 -16.35 -14.28
C ASP A 90 18.97 -17.53 -14.92
N GLU A 91 20.23 -17.30 -15.30
CA GLU A 91 21.01 -18.32 -16.00
C GLU A 91 21.29 -19.54 -15.12
N THR A 92 21.44 -19.35 -13.80
CA THR A 92 21.64 -20.44 -12.85
C THR A 92 20.45 -21.39 -12.80
N LEU A 93 19.22 -20.87 -12.70
CA LEU A 93 18.01 -21.70 -12.70
C LEU A 93 17.84 -22.41 -14.05
N ARG A 94 18.11 -21.71 -15.16
CA ARG A 94 18.04 -22.31 -16.51
C ARG A 94 18.99 -23.50 -16.64
N GLN A 95 20.23 -23.36 -16.14
CA GLN A 95 21.19 -24.46 -16.12
C GLN A 95 20.75 -25.60 -15.20
N ALA A 96 20.15 -25.30 -14.05
CA ALA A 96 19.59 -26.33 -13.17
C ALA A 96 18.47 -27.12 -13.88
N ILE A 97 17.60 -26.45 -14.63
CA ILE A 97 16.55 -27.07 -15.43
C ILE A 97 17.14 -27.98 -16.51
N THR A 98 18.03 -27.45 -17.36
CA THR A 98 18.57 -28.21 -18.51
C THR A 98 19.51 -29.34 -18.10
N SER A 99 20.17 -29.24 -16.95
CA SER A 99 20.99 -30.32 -16.37
C SER A 99 20.18 -31.37 -15.59
N GLY A 100 18.84 -31.25 -15.56
CA GLY A 100 17.97 -32.19 -14.86
C GLY A 100 18.04 -32.10 -13.32
N ARG A 101 18.52 -30.96 -12.79
CA ARG A 101 18.59 -30.63 -11.36
C ARG A 101 17.35 -29.85 -10.89
N MET A 102 16.20 -30.09 -11.52
CA MET A 102 14.88 -29.59 -11.12
C MET A 102 13.86 -30.73 -11.16
N ARG A 103 14.14 -31.82 -10.43
CA ARG A 103 13.32 -33.05 -10.46
C ARG A 103 12.94 -33.59 -9.09
N THR A 104 13.46 -33.00 -8.02
CA THR A 104 13.25 -33.44 -6.64
C THR A 104 12.84 -32.28 -5.74
N ARG A 105 12.29 -32.57 -4.55
CA ARG A 105 11.98 -31.52 -3.56
C ARG A 105 13.24 -30.79 -3.11
N ALA A 106 14.35 -31.52 -2.92
CA ALA A 106 15.63 -30.94 -2.55
C ALA A 106 16.15 -29.96 -3.62
N ASP A 107 15.89 -30.25 -4.90
CA ASP A 107 16.21 -29.32 -5.98
C ASP A 107 15.39 -28.03 -5.89
N ALA A 108 14.07 -28.15 -5.73
CA ALA A 108 13.20 -26.99 -5.57
C ALA A 108 13.62 -26.16 -4.34
N GLN A 109 13.89 -26.81 -3.21
CA GLN A 109 14.32 -26.14 -1.98
C GLN A 109 15.64 -25.39 -2.18
N ARG A 110 16.63 -26.01 -2.85
CA ARG A 110 17.91 -25.37 -3.14
C ARG A 110 17.72 -24.10 -3.97
N GLU A 111 16.95 -24.16 -5.06
CA GLU A 111 16.76 -23.01 -5.94
C GLU A 111 15.90 -21.92 -5.28
N VAL A 112 14.82 -22.27 -4.57
CA VAL A 112 13.99 -21.30 -3.84
C VAL A 112 14.82 -20.56 -2.79
N THR A 113 15.59 -21.30 -1.98
CA THR A 113 16.43 -20.69 -0.93
C THR A 113 17.45 -19.74 -1.55
N ARG A 114 18.16 -20.19 -2.61
CA ARG A 114 19.11 -19.36 -3.36
C ARG A 114 18.46 -18.08 -3.87
N MET A 115 17.28 -18.17 -4.48
CA MET A 115 16.59 -17.01 -5.05
C MET A 115 16.08 -16.04 -3.99
N LEU A 116 15.64 -16.55 -2.84
CA LEU A 116 15.21 -15.74 -1.69
C LEU A 116 16.37 -14.99 -1.04
N ASP A 117 17.57 -15.58 -1.02
CA ASP A 117 18.79 -14.98 -0.46
C ASP A 117 19.56 -14.08 -1.43
N ASP A 118 19.23 -14.11 -2.72
CA ASP A 118 19.86 -13.27 -3.73
C ASP A 118 19.16 -11.91 -3.84
N ASP A 119 19.69 -10.88 -3.19
CA ASP A 119 19.16 -9.51 -3.22
C ASP A 119 19.21 -8.85 -4.61
N SER A 120 20.02 -9.37 -5.54
CA SER A 120 20.05 -8.87 -6.92
C SER A 120 18.80 -9.28 -7.71
N LEU A 121 18.14 -10.37 -7.28
CA LEU A 121 16.90 -10.83 -7.87
C LEU A 121 15.71 -10.07 -7.28
N ARG A 122 15.00 -9.36 -8.16
CA ARG A 122 13.77 -8.68 -7.79
C ARG A 122 12.64 -9.69 -7.58
N LYS A 123 12.06 -9.72 -6.38
CA LYS A 123 10.99 -10.63 -5.95
C LYS A 123 9.65 -9.92 -5.72
N PRO A 124 9.04 -9.30 -6.76
CA PRO A 124 7.86 -8.44 -6.61
C PRO A 124 6.64 -9.15 -6.03
N GLN A 125 6.55 -10.48 -6.13
CA GLN A 125 5.41 -11.25 -5.61
C GLN A 125 5.31 -11.17 -4.08
N ILE A 126 6.43 -11.05 -3.36
CA ILE A 126 6.44 -10.95 -1.90
C ILE A 126 5.77 -9.64 -1.46
N LEU A 127 6.18 -8.52 -2.06
CA LEU A 127 5.54 -7.23 -1.74
C LEU A 127 4.08 -7.19 -2.21
N ARG A 128 3.78 -7.84 -3.35
CA ARG A 128 2.41 -7.96 -3.83
C ARG A 128 1.51 -8.69 -2.83
N PHE A 129 1.99 -9.78 -2.23
CA PHE A 129 1.26 -10.47 -1.17
C PHE A 129 0.88 -9.51 -0.04
N PHE A 130 1.80 -8.68 0.44
CA PHE A 130 1.49 -7.74 1.53
C PHE A 130 0.53 -6.63 1.12
N ARG A 131 0.58 -6.17 -0.14
CA ARG A 131 -0.42 -5.23 -0.68
C ARG A 131 -1.81 -5.86 -0.70
N GLU A 132 -1.94 -7.07 -1.21
CA GLU A 132 -3.23 -7.79 -1.22
C GLU A 132 -3.67 -8.22 0.20
N TYR A 133 -2.72 -8.44 1.11
CA TYR A 133 -3.01 -8.83 2.49
C TYR A 133 -3.58 -7.66 3.30
N PHE A 134 -2.93 -6.50 3.26
CA PHE A 134 -3.31 -5.30 4.01
C PHE A 134 -4.23 -4.35 3.23
N ASP A 135 -4.38 -4.51 1.92
CA ASP A 135 -5.15 -3.61 1.04
C ASP A 135 -4.66 -2.14 1.09
N HIS A 136 -3.45 -1.86 1.59
CA HIS A 136 -2.94 -0.50 1.80
C HIS A 136 -2.65 0.25 0.51
N ASP A 137 -2.58 -0.44 -0.64
CA ASP A 137 -2.41 0.19 -1.95
C ASP A 137 -3.73 0.69 -2.56
N LEU A 138 -4.88 0.35 -1.94
CA LEU A 138 -6.20 0.84 -2.36
C LEU A 138 -6.45 2.31 -1.98
N ALA A 139 -5.67 2.90 -1.06
CA ALA A 139 -5.87 4.26 -0.58
C ALA A 139 -5.94 5.29 -1.70
N GLY A 140 -5.07 5.16 -2.72
CA GLY A 140 -5.04 6.03 -3.90
C GLY A 140 -6.22 5.86 -4.86
N TYR A 141 -7.08 4.86 -4.64
CA TYR A 141 -8.29 4.59 -5.40
C TYR A 141 -9.57 4.99 -4.66
N VAL A 142 -9.48 5.34 -3.37
CA VAL A 142 -10.61 5.83 -2.59
C VAL A 142 -10.85 7.30 -2.95
N CYS A 143 -11.88 7.55 -3.74
CA CYS A 143 -12.32 8.90 -4.08
C CYS A 143 -12.91 9.59 -2.85
N LYS A 144 -12.31 10.70 -2.43
CA LYS A 144 -12.83 11.54 -1.34
C LYS A 144 -13.63 12.72 -1.86
N ASP A 145 -14.68 13.07 -1.14
CA ASP A 145 -15.43 14.27 -1.43
C ASP A 145 -14.64 15.53 -1.11
N THR A 146 -14.82 16.54 -1.97
CA THR A 146 -14.06 17.79 -1.87
C THR A 146 -14.42 18.60 -0.63
N ARG A 147 -15.68 18.56 -0.18
CA ARG A 147 -16.13 19.25 1.04
C ARG A 147 -15.67 18.51 2.28
N ALA A 148 -15.76 17.17 2.28
CA ALA A 148 -15.23 16.34 3.37
C ALA A 148 -13.73 16.58 3.58
N LEU A 149 -12.92 16.55 2.51
CA LEU A 149 -11.49 16.90 2.58
C LEU A 149 -11.26 18.31 3.11
N ALA A 150 -11.99 19.31 2.59
CA ALA A 150 -11.85 20.69 3.05
C ALA A 150 -12.19 20.86 4.54
N ALA A 151 -13.11 20.07 5.08
CA ALA A 151 -13.46 20.10 6.49
C ALA A 151 -12.30 19.67 7.39
N THR A 152 -11.48 18.71 6.95
CA THR A 152 -10.28 18.22 7.67
C THR A 152 -9.10 19.19 7.60
N GLY A 153 -9.10 20.12 6.65
CA GLY A 153 -7.97 21.04 6.39
C GLY A 153 -6.85 20.44 5.53
N VAL A 154 -7.02 19.22 5.01
CA VAL A 154 -6.20 18.70 3.90
C VAL A 154 -6.54 19.46 2.62
N SER A 155 -5.60 19.51 1.68
CA SER A 155 -5.87 20.03 0.33
C SER A 155 -7.07 19.31 -0.30
N ASN A 156 -8.10 20.07 -0.64
CA ASN A 156 -9.28 19.55 -1.35
C ASN A 156 -9.07 19.39 -2.87
N ARG A 157 -7.85 19.66 -3.36
CA ARG A 157 -7.48 19.39 -4.75
C ARG A 157 -7.25 17.90 -4.92
N ALA A 158 -8.12 17.26 -5.70
CA ALA A 158 -8.07 15.82 -5.95
C ALA A 158 -6.69 15.33 -6.44
N SER A 159 -6.03 16.08 -7.33
CA SER A 159 -4.69 15.70 -7.84
C SER A 159 -3.63 15.62 -6.74
N VAL A 160 -3.70 16.50 -5.74
CA VAL A 160 -2.78 16.52 -4.59
C VAL A 160 -3.08 15.33 -3.68
N TYR A 161 -4.37 15.12 -3.36
CA TYR A 161 -4.80 13.99 -2.54
C TYR A 161 -4.35 12.64 -3.13
N TYR A 162 -4.61 12.40 -4.43
CA TYR A 162 -4.19 11.14 -5.06
C TYR A 162 -2.66 11.00 -5.10
N HIS A 163 -1.93 12.08 -5.37
CA HIS A 163 -0.48 12.07 -5.34
C HIS A 163 0.04 11.66 -3.95
N ASP A 164 -0.50 12.26 -2.90
CA ASP A 164 -0.14 11.95 -1.52
C ASP A 164 -0.47 10.50 -1.15
N MET A 165 -1.64 9.99 -1.55
CA MET A 165 -2.03 8.60 -1.26
C MET A 165 -1.17 7.56 -1.98
N PHE A 166 -0.85 7.77 -3.27
CA PHE A 166 0.11 6.88 -3.94
C PHE A 166 1.52 7.02 -3.37
N GLY A 167 1.88 8.21 -2.88
CA GLY A 167 3.10 8.44 -2.11
C GLY A 167 3.15 7.64 -0.81
N ALA A 168 2.05 7.63 -0.04
CA ALA A 168 1.88 6.90 1.21
C ALA A 168 1.89 5.38 1.01
N THR A 169 1.35 4.88 -0.11
CA THR A 169 1.51 3.46 -0.50
C THR A 169 2.97 3.11 -0.70
N ALA A 170 3.74 3.93 -1.43
CA ALA A 170 5.18 3.68 -1.63
C ALA A 170 5.98 3.78 -0.32
N SER A 171 5.59 4.68 0.58
CA SER A 171 6.14 4.77 1.93
C SER A 171 5.88 3.47 2.73
N THR A 172 4.64 2.98 2.72
CA THR A 172 4.26 1.73 3.42
C THR A 172 4.93 0.50 2.82
N ASP A 173 5.05 0.44 1.48
CA ASP A 173 5.79 -0.60 0.79
C ASP A 173 7.25 -0.65 1.23
N ARG A 174 7.90 0.51 1.36
CA ARG A 174 9.30 0.57 1.81
C ARG A 174 9.45 0.13 3.27
N LEU A 175 8.49 0.45 4.13
CA LEU A 175 8.49 -0.07 5.50
C LEU A 175 8.40 -1.60 5.51
N ILE A 176 7.51 -2.18 4.70
CA ILE A 176 7.39 -3.63 4.56
C ILE A 176 8.71 -4.23 4.07
N GLU A 177 9.35 -3.64 3.06
CA GLU A 177 10.66 -4.07 2.59
C GLU A 177 11.71 -4.05 3.70
N LEU A 178 11.78 -3.01 4.53
CA LEU A 178 12.71 -2.94 5.66
C LEU A 178 12.45 -4.05 6.69
N VAL A 179 11.19 -4.36 6.99
CA VAL A 179 10.85 -5.48 7.89
C VAL A 179 11.19 -6.83 7.26
N LEU A 180 11.04 -6.99 5.94
CA LEU A 180 11.43 -8.18 5.20
C LEU A 180 12.95 -8.33 5.05
N GLU A 181 13.71 -7.23 5.04
CA GLU A 181 15.17 -7.24 5.09
C GLU A 181 15.67 -7.78 6.45
N GLU A 182 14.97 -7.47 7.55
CA GLU A 182 15.23 -8.04 8.88
C GLU A 182 14.76 -9.50 9.00
N ASP A 183 13.67 -9.86 8.29
CA ASP A 183 13.05 -11.19 8.19
C ASP A 183 12.82 -11.91 9.53
N LYS A 184 12.39 -11.17 10.55
CA LYS A 184 12.13 -11.67 11.89
C LYS A 184 10.79 -11.19 12.42
N ASP A 185 10.00 -12.10 12.97
CA ASP A 185 8.68 -11.85 13.55
C ASP A 185 7.81 -11.00 12.60
N VAL A 186 7.89 -11.26 11.29
CA VAL A 186 7.48 -10.30 10.25
C VAL A 186 6.04 -9.80 10.44
N LEU A 187 5.06 -10.69 10.62
CA LEU A 187 3.67 -10.28 10.83
C LEU A 187 3.52 -9.43 12.09
N LYS A 188 4.12 -9.88 13.20
CA LYS A 188 4.07 -9.17 14.48
C LYS A 188 4.70 -7.79 14.36
N GLN A 189 5.86 -7.66 13.73
CA GLN A 189 6.50 -6.38 13.45
C GLN A 189 5.59 -5.48 12.60
N LEU A 190 4.99 -5.98 11.52
CA LEU A 190 4.10 -5.17 10.67
C LEU A 190 2.85 -4.69 11.43
N LEU A 191 2.36 -5.48 12.39
CA LEU A 191 1.23 -5.12 13.24
C LEU A 191 1.62 -4.19 14.40
N THR A 192 2.84 -4.26 14.94
CA THR A 192 3.20 -3.53 16.17
C THR A 192 4.38 -2.56 16.05
N THR A 193 4.90 -2.34 14.84
CA THR A 193 6.05 -1.44 14.67
C THR A 193 5.67 0.01 14.93
N GLN A 194 6.56 0.74 15.60
CA GLN A 194 6.53 2.20 15.68
C GLN A 194 7.35 2.87 14.57
N LYS A 195 8.10 2.09 13.77
CA LYS A 195 8.85 2.63 12.63
C LYS A 195 7.87 3.03 11.53
N VAL A 196 8.05 4.23 10.99
CA VAL A 196 7.33 4.73 9.83
C VAL A 196 8.32 5.21 8.79
N VAL A 197 8.02 4.91 7.53
CA VAL A 197 8.66 5.57 6.39
C VAL A 197 7.71 6.64 5.92
N VAL A 198 8.18 7.86 5.74
CA VAL A 198 7.31 9.02 5.47
C VAL A 198 7.87 9.92 4.38
N ALA A 199 6.98 10.36 3.49
CA ALA A 199 7.19 11.44 2.55
C ALA A 199 6.91 12.81 3.21
N PRO A 200 7.36 13.92 2.63
CA PRO A 200 7.09 15.26 3.18
C PRO A 200 5.60 15.58 3.37
N SER A 201 4.70 15.02 2.55
CA SER A 201 3.25 15.21 2.69
C SER A 201 2.61 14.32 3.78
N ASP A 202 3.23 13.20 4.13
CA ASP A 202 2.71 12.26 5.15
C ASP A 202 2.61 12.90 6.54
N LYS A 203 3.40 13.95 6.83
CA LYS A 203 3.34 14.70 8.09
C LYS A 203 1.94 15.18 8.45
N PHE A 204 1.12 15.51 7.46
CA PHE A 204 -0.26 15.94 7.71
C PHE A 204 -1.14 14.74 8.04
N TYR A 205 -1.03 13.66 7.27
CA TYR A 205 -1.83 12.42 7.43
C TYR A 205 -1.57 11.67 8.73
N TYR A 206 -0.35 11.70 9.24
CA TYR A 206 -0.02 11.15 10.56
C TYR A 206 -0.34 12.11 11.71
N GLY A 207 -0.78 13.33 11.43
CA GLY A 207 -1.12 14.34 12.44
C GLY A 207 -2.39 14.01 13.23
N ARG A 208 -2.72 14.93 14.13
CA ARG A 208 -3.93 14.89 14.96
C ARG A 208 -4.84 16.07 14.71
N LEU A 209 -6.14 15.84 14.87
CA LEU A 209 -7.12 16.91 14.97
C LEU A 209 -6.95 17.66 16.28
N ASN A 210 -7.01 19.00 16.18
CA ASN A 210 -7.00 19.90 17.32
C ASN A 210 -8.41 20.00 17.90
N THR A 211 -8.50 20.14 19.22
CA THR A 211 -9.78 20.41 19.90
C THR A 211 -10.29 21.81 19.54
N PRO A 212 -11.60 22.12 19.71
CA PRO A 212 -12.12 23.45 19.47
C PRO A 212 -11.36 24.56 20.23
N GLU A 213 -10.92 24.27 21.46
CA GLU A 213 -10.10 25.17 22.28
C GLU A 213 -8.71 25.40 21.68
N GLU A 214 -8.04 24.32 21.23
CA GLU A 214 -6.74 24.41 20.55
C GLU A 214 -6.84 25.15 19.21
N VAL A 215 -7.91 24.92 18.45
CA VAL A 215 -8.17 25.63 17.19
C VAL A 215 -8.37 27.12 17.45
N LYS A 216 -9.15 27.48 18.49
CA LYS A 216 -9.34 28.88 18.89
C LYS A 216 -8.01 29.51 19.30
N ALA A 217 -7.25 28.85 20.18
CA ALA A 217 -5.95 29.33 20.62
C ALA A 217 -4.95 29.50 19.46
N ALA A 218 -4.91 28.55 18.53
CA ALA A 218 -4.06 28.62 17.34
C ALA A 218 -4.50 29.76 16.39
N THR A 219 -5.81 29.99 16.26
CA THR A 219 -6.36 31.09 15.45
C THR A 219 -6.00 32.45 16.06
N ASP A 220 -6.15 32.60 17.37
CA ASP A 220 -5.80 33.83 18.09
C ASP A 220 -4.28 34.09 18.04
N ALA A 221 -3.47 33.06 18.25
CA ALA A 221 -2.02 33.13 18.14
C ALA A 221 -1.57 33.51 16.73
N LYS A 222 -2.20 32.93 15.69
CA LYS A 222 -1.95 33.29 14.29
C LYS A 222 -2.31 34.73 14.01
N ALA A 223 -3.50 35.18 14.44
CA ALA A 223 -3.93 36.56 14.24
C ALA A 223 -2.96 37.56 14.90
N LYS A 224 -2.43 37.21 16.07
CA LYS A 224 -1.40 38.00 16.74
C LYS A 224 -0.08 38.01 15.96
N ALA A 225 0.42 36.85 15.52
CA ALA A 225 1.66 36.74 14.75
C ALA A 225 1.56 37.47 13.38
N ASP A 226 0.43 37.35 12.70
CA ASP A 226 0.16 38.07 11.45
C ASP A 226 0.13 39.58 11.68
N ALA A 227 -0.46 40.06 12.78
CA ALA A 227 -0.46 41.47 13.16
C ALA A 227 0.94 42.00 13.51
N GLU A 228 1.75 41.23 14.23
CA GLU A 228 3.14 41.58 14.55
C GLU A 228 4.01 41.64 13.28
N GLN A 229 3.82 40.70 12.35
CA GLN A 229 4.53 40.69 11.08
C GLN A 229 4.09 41.83 10.16
N ASP A 230 2.78 42.12 10.10
CA ASP A 230 2.24 43.27 9.38
C ASP A 230 2.82 44.58 9.92
N GLN A 231 2.88 44.73 11.26
CA GLN A 231 3.48 45.90 11.90
C GLN A 231 4.96 46.02 11.56
N LYS A 232 5.72 44.92 11.59
CA LYS A 232 7.14 44.92 11.22
C LYS A 232 7.34 45.36 9.76
N GLU A 233 6.60 44.77 8.82
CA GLU A 233 6.67 45.12 7.40
C GLU A 233 6.23 46.58 7.15
N GLU A 234 5.20 47.08 7.85
CA GLU A 234 4.78 48.48 7.79
C GLU A 234 5.87 49.44 8.31
N THR A 235 6.57 49.08 9.39
CA THR A 235 7.69 49.88 9.89
C THR A 235 8.89 49.90 8.93
N GLU A 236 9.19 48.78 8.26
CA GLU A 236 10.22 48.71 7.23
C GLU A 236 9.87 49.56 6.00
N LEU A 237 8.61 49.52 5.55
CA LEU A 237 8.11 50.36 4.47
C LEU A 237 8.16 51.85 4.85
N ALA A 238 7.80 52.19 6.08
CA ALA A 238 7.88 53.57 6.58
C ALA A 238 9.33 54.08 6.63
N ALA A 239 10.27 53.26 7.10
CA ALA A 239 11.70 53.59 7.11
C ALA A 239 12.24 53.82 5.69
N MET A 240 11.84 52.98 4.72
CA MET A 240 12.25 53.14 3.33
C MET A 240 11.64 54.40 2.67
N LYS A 241 10.39 54.75 2.99
CA LYS A 241 9.77 56.01 2.58
C LYS A 241 10.52 57.22 3.15
N ALA A 242 10.94 57.16 4.41
CA ALA A 242 11.75 58.20 5.04
C ALA A 242 13.11 58.35 4.35
N GLU A 243 13.82 57.26 4.02
CA GLU A 243 15.09 57.30 3.27
C GLU A 243 14.90 57.93 1.88
N ILE A 244 13.83 57.58 1.16
CA ILE A 244 13.50 58.19 -0.14
C ILE A 244 13.22 59.68 0.00
N SER A 245 12.52 60.10 1.06
CA SER A 245 12.26 61.52 1.34
C SER A 245 13.57 62.29 1.56
N GLN A 246 14.49 61.74 2.35
CA GLN A 246 15.83 62.32 2.59
C GLN A 246 16.64 62.42 1.30
N LEU A 247 16.69 61.35 0.48
CA LEU A 247 17.38 61.35 -0.81
C LEU A 247 16.75 62.34 -1.80
N THR A 248 15.43 62.53 -1.75
CA THR A 248 14.72 63.51 -2.58
C THR A 248 15.04 64.94 -2.14
N ALA A 249 15.15 65.20 -0.83
CA ALA A 249 15.57 66.49 -0.29
C ALA A 249 17.04 66.80 -0.64
N ALA A 250 17.93 65.81 -0.53
CA ALA A 250 19.35 65.95 -0.91
C ALA A 250 19.51 66.27 -2.41
N LEU A 251 18.75 65.58 -3.28
CA LEU A 251 18.78 65.84 -4.72
C LEU A 251 18.17 67.20 -5.11
N LYS A 252 17.27 67.76 -4.29
CA LYS A 252 16.77 69.15 -4.47
C LYS A 252 17.85 70.18 -4.12
N ALA A 253 18.71 69.90 -3.14
CA ALA A 253 19.79 70.79 -2.73
C ALA A 253 20.97 70.77 -3.73
N GLU A 254 21.29 69.61 -4.32
CA GLU A 254 22.34 69.44 -5.33
C GLU A 254 21.82 68.69 -6.57
N PRO A 255 21.23 69.41 -7.56
CA PRO A 255 20.57 68.79 -8.71
C PRO A 255 21.49 68.02 -9.66
N SER A 256 22.80 68.27 -9.60
CA SER A 256 23.83 67.66 -10.45
C SER A 256 24.41 66.36 -9.88
N ASP A 257 24.06 65.94 -8.65
CA ASP A 257 24.56 64.70 -8.04
C ASP A 257 23.93 63.45 -8.67
N LYS A 258 24.61 62.94 -9.69
CA LYS A 258 24.24 61.74 -10.44
C LYS A 258 24.18 60.50 -9.54
N LYS A 259 24.98 60.42 -8.47
CA LYS A 259 25.05 59.26 -7.57
C LYS A 259 23.79 59.18 -6.69
N THR A 260 23.36 60.31 -6.13
CA THR A 260 22.12 60.41 -5.35
C THR A 260 20.89 60.14 -6.22
N ARG A 261 20.88 60.61 -7.48
CA ARG A 261 19.80 60.31 -8.43
C ARG A 261 19.65 58.82 -8.71
N THR A 262 20.75 58.11 -9.00
CA THR A 262 20.71 56.66 -9.22
C THR A 262 20.28 55.89 -7.97
N LYS A 263 20.75 56.29 -6.78
CA LYS A 263 20.35 55.68 -5.51
C LYS A 263 18.86 55.90 -5.21
N LEU A 264 18.33 57.09 -5.49
CA LEU A 264 16.91 57.41 -5.35
C LEU A 264 16.04 56.53 -6.27
N ASP A 265 16.42 56.38 -7.53
CA ASP A 265 15.68 55.56 -8.49
C ASP A 265 15.69 54.07 -8.10
N GLN A 266 16.83 53.56 -7.61
CA GLN A 266 16.92 52.19 -7.07
C GLN A 266 16.02 51.99 -5.85
N ARG A 267 16.04 52.92 -4.89
CA ARG A 267 15.19 52.85 -3.68
C ARG A 267 13.70 52.95 -4.01
N LYS A 268 13.30 53.82 -4.95
CA LYS A 268 11.91 53.91 -5.41
C LYS A 268 11.41 52.60 -6.05
N LYS A 269 12.24 51.96 -6.89
CA LYS A 269 11.92 50.64 -7.47
C LYS A 269 11.81 49.56 -6.39
N LEU A 270 12.71 49.56 -5.41
CA LEU A 270 12.67 48.61 -4.30
C LEU A 270 11.44 48.81 -3.43
N LEU A 271 11.08 50.06 -3.09
CA LEU A 271 9.87 50.38 -2.33
C LEU A 271 8.61 49.87 -3.06
N ALA A 272 8.48 50.14 -4.36
CA ALA A 272 7.33 49.65 -5.14
C ALA A 272 7.24 48.11 -5.15
N SER A 273 8.37 47.41 -5.23
CA SER A 273 8.42 45.95 -5.10
C SER A 273 8.05 45.47 -3.70
N MET A 274 8.52 46.15 -2.65
CA MET A 274 8.19 45.82 -1.26
C MET A 274 6.70 46.07 -0.95
N GLU A 275 6.12 47.18 -1.42
CA GLU A 275 4.70 47.48 -1.23
C GLU A 275 3.81 46.46 -1.95
N ASN A 276 4.18 46.04 -3.16
CA ASN A 276 3.46 44.97 -3.85
C ASN A 276 3.55 43.63 -3.10
N ARG A 277 4.75 43.24 -2.66
CA ARG A 277 4.95 42.02 -1.87
C ARG A 277 4.19 42.06 -0.54
N PHE A 278 4.21 43.19 0.15
CA PHE A 278 3.46 43.40 1.39
C PHE A 278 1.95 43.26 1.15
N ARG A 279 1.42 43.90 0.11
CA ARG A 279 0.00 43.79 -0.25
C ARG A 279 -0.41 42.36 -0.57
N GLU A 280 0.41 41.64 -1.33
CA GLU A 280 0.17 40.23 -1.67
C GLU A 280 0.24 39.32 -0.44
N ALA A 281 1.26 39.51 0.42
CA ALA A 281 1.42 38.75 1.66
C ALA A 281 0.25 38.99 2.63
N LYS A 282 -0.15 40.25 2.83
CA LYS A 282 -1.29 40.63 3.68
C LYS A 282 -2.61 40.06 3.14
N ALA A 283 -2.81 40.07 1.82
CA ALA A 283 -3.96 39.42 1.19
C ALA A 283 -3.95 37.90 1.36
N ALA A 284 -2.78 37.25 1.29
CA ALA A 284 -2.63 35.82 1.52
C ALA A 284 -2.89 35.42 2.99
N ARG A 285 -2.33 36.16 3.96
CA ARG A 285 -2.59 35.99 5.40
C ARG A 285 -4.08 36.07 5.72
N LYS A 286 -4.77 37.09 5.16
CA LYS A 286 -6.21 37.29 5.33
C LYS A 286 -7.07 36.15 4.76
N ARG A 287 -6.60 35.48 3.69
CA ARG A 287 -7.28 34.31 3.10
C ARG A 287 -6.98 33.01 3.85
N SER A 288 -6.15 33.05 4.89
CA SER A 288 -5.61 31.86 5.56
C SER A 288 -4.86 30.91 4.63
N ASP A 289 -4.33 31.42 3.51
CA ASP A 289 -3.52 30.64 2.57
C ASP A 289 -2.23 30.17 3.30
N GLY A 290 -2.20 28.92 3.76
CA GLY A 290 -0.96 28.25 4.17
C GLY A 290 -0.81 27.79 5.63
N VAL A 291 -1.77 28.04 6.54
CA VAL A 291 -1.70 27.50 7.92
C VAL A 291 -3.00 26.80 8.28
N ASN A 292 -2.96 25.47 8.36
CA ASN A 292 -4.06 24.65 8.84
C ASN A 292 -4.07 24.66 10.38
N VAL A 293 -5.01 25.41 10.98
CA VAL A 293 -5.18 25.48 12.44
C VAL A 293 -5.95 24.28 13.02
N LYS A 294 -6.62 23.50 12.17
CA LYS A 294 -7.44 22.34 12.58
C LYS A 294 -6.62 21.10 12.86
N VAL A 295 -5.41 21.02 12.33
CA VAL A 295 -4.56 19.83 12.39
C VAL A 295 -3.19 20.23 12.91
N THR A 296 -2.74 19.57 13.97
CA THR A 296 -1.33 19.57 14.34
C THR A 296 -0.63 18.49 13.52
N ALA A 297 0.25 18.90 12.61
CA ALA A 297 1.05 17.98 11.80
C ALA A 297 2.00 17.15 12.69
N ALA A 298 2.28 15.91 12.29
CA ALA A 298 3.30 15.09 12.92
C ALA A 298 4.70 15.64 12.61
N GLU A 299 5.58 15.59 13.60
CA GLU A 299 7.00 15.91 13.41
C GLU A 299 7.77 14.63 13.17
N PHE A 300 8.55 14.62 12.08
CA PHE A 300 9.37 13.47 11.70
C PHE A 300 10.82 13.88 11.60
N SER A 301 11.69 13.08 12.23
CA SER A 301 13.12 13.25 12.20
C SER A 301 13.79 11.89 12.16
N GLY A 302 14.82 11.74 11.34
CA GLY A 302 15.52 10.49 11.18
C GLY A 302 16.32 10.44 9.87
N PRO A 303 16.95 9.31 9.57
CA PRO A 303 17.78 9.18 8.38
C PRO A 303 16.93 9.26 7.10
N GLU A 304 17.51 9.89 6.08
CA GLU A 304 16.97 9.87 4.73
C GLU A 304 17.13 8.47 4.13
N ILE A 305 16.06 7.98 3.53
CA ILE A 305 16.01 6.70 2.83
C ILE A 305 15.24 6.88 1.51
N PHE A 306 15.27 5.86 0.66
CA PHE A 306 14.60 5.90 -0.63
C PHE A 306 13.53 4.83 -0.72
N ALA A 307 12.38 5.19 -1.27
CA ALA A 307 11.32 4.26 -1.62
C ALA A 307 11.21 4.11 -3.13
N ARG A 308 10.89 2.89 -3.58
CA ARG A 308 10.60 2.66 -4.99
C ARG A 308 9.23 3.24 -5.33
N VAL A 309 9.20 4.19 -6.25
CA VAL A 309 7.96 4.77 -6.79
C VAL A 309 7.70 4.18 -8.18
N SER A 310 6.67 3.33 -8.29
CA SER A 310 6.34 2.64 -9.54
C SER A 310 5.19 3.29 -10.32
N ARG A 311 4.42 4.16 -9.67
CA ARG A 311 3.24 4.80 -10.24
C ARG A 311 3.56 6.23 -10.66
N ARG A 312 3.17 6.60 -11.89
CA ARG A 312 2.93 8.02 -12.18
C ARG A 312 1.65 8.41 -11.45
N SER A 313 1.69 9.47 -10.63
CA SER A 313 0.48 10.00 -10.00
C SER A 313 -0.51 10.47 -11.09
N PHE A 314 -1.82 10.53 -10.78
CA PHE A 314 -2.78 11.16 -11.69
C PHE A 314 -2.46 12.65 -11.82
N GLY A 315 -1.73 13.00 -12.88
CA GLY A 315 -1.24 14.35 -13.14
C GLY A 315 0.20 14.34 -13.65
N ALA A 316 0.66 15.43 -14.24
CA ALA A 316 2.01 15.55 -14.81
C ALA A 316 3.16 15.50 -13.77
N GLN A 317 2.87 15.20 -12.49
CA GLN A 317 3.86 15.14 -11.42
C GLN A 317 4.32 13.69 -11.18
N SER A 318 5.64 13.48 -11.29
CA SER A 318 6.25 12.22 -10.88
C SER A 318 6.34 12.18 -9.36
N LEU A 319 6.11 11.01 -8.76
CA LEU A 319 6.37 10.80 -7.33
C LEU A 319 7.88 10.92 -7.09
N THR A 320 8.27 11.59 -6.00
CA THR A 320 9.65 11.67 -5.56
C THR A 320 10.01 10.41 -4.75
N PRO A 321 11.22 9.83 -4.88
CA PRO A 321 11.63 8.64 -4.13
C PRO A 321 12.10 8.93 -2.70
N GLU A 322 12.50 10.16 -2.38
CA GLU A 322 13.07 10.56 -1.09
C GLU A 322 12.06 10.38 0.06
N ARG A 323 12.50 9.77 1.15
CA ARG A 323 11.71 9.49 2.35
C ARG A 323 12.55 9.67 3.60
N ILE A 324 11.87 9.74 4.74
CA ILE A 324 12.52 9.73 6.06
C ILE A 324 12.06 8.46 6.79
N LEU A 325 13.00 7.74 7.40
CA LEU A 325 12.68 6.71 8.37
C LEU A 325 12.58 7.37 9.75
N SER A 326 11.42 7.31 10.37
CA SER A 326 11.12 7.96 11.65
C SER A 326 10.33 7.02 12.56
N THR A 327 9.98 7.49 13.75
CA THR A 327 8.98 6.87 14.62
C THR A 327 7.62 7.55 14.46
N ALA A 328 6.55 6.78 14.60
CA ALA A 328 5.19 7.29 14.63
C ALA A 328 4.94 8.13 15.90
N PRO A 329 3.96 9.06 15.89
CA PRO A 329 3.59 9.80 17.09
C PRO A 329 3.20 8.87 18.24
N GLU A 330 3.84 9.07 19.39
CA GLU A 330 3.68 8.22 20.58
C GLU A 330 2.22 8.19 21.06
N GLY A 331 1.75 6.99 21.41
CA GLY A 331 0.38 6.78 21.91
C GLY A 331 -0.73 6.97 20.88
N GLN A 332 -0.42 7.30 19.62
CA GLN A 332 -1.42 7.55 18.58
C GLN A 332 -1.44 6.50 17.48
N ARG A 333 -0.37 5.71 17.33
CA ARG A 333 -0.18 4.77 16.22
C ARG A 333 0.55 3.52 16.71
N LEU A 334 0.23 2.39 16.09
CA LEU A 334 0.86 1.08 16.27
C LEU A 334 0.67 0.26 14.99
N GLY A 335 1.76 0.02 14.26
CA GLY A 335 1.80 -0.77 13.03
C GLY A 335 0.88 -0.31 11.88
N ILE A 336 0.86 -1.13 10.82
CA ILE A 336 0.26 -0.77 9.53
C ILE A 336 -1.24 -0.46 9.62
N LEU A 337 -1.98 -1.11 10.51
CA LEU A 337 -3.43 -0.90 10.64
C LEU A 337 -3.79 0.50 11.18
N THR A 338 -2.80 1.24 11.69
CA THR A 338 -2.97 2.64 12.10
C THR A 338 -2.38 3.64 11.11
N HIS A 339 -1.80 3.16 10.00
CA HIS A 339 -1.23 4.02 8.98
C HIS A 339 -2.33 4.64 8.11
N PRO A 340 -2.15 5.89 7.63
CA PRO A 340 -3.12 6.55 6.77
C PRO A 340 -3.49 5.74 5.52
N ALA A 341 -2.52 5.06 4.90
CA ALA A 341 -2.75 4.22 3.73
C ALA A 341 -3.79 3.11 4.03
N TRP A 342 -3.64 2.37 5.13
CA TRP A 342 -4.60 1.33 5.50
C TRP A 342 -5.96 1.91 5.94
N LEU A 343 -5.93 2.97 6.77
CA LEU A 343 -7.14 3.59 7.31
C LEU A 343 -8.03 4.19 6.23
N ILE A 344 -7.42 4.74 5.18
CA ILE A 344 -8.11 5.32 4.03
C ILE A 344 -8.60 4.23 3.08
N SER A 345 -7.82 3.18 2.83
CA SER A 345 -8.29 2.00 2.07
C SER A 345 -9.58 1.40 2.63
N HIS A 346 -9.80 1.51 3.94
CA HIS A 346 -10.99 1.03 4.66
C HIS A 346 -11.90 2.18 5.12
N SER A 347 -12.11 3.15 4.24
CA SER A 347 -13.03 4.28 4.43
C SER A 347 -13.81 4.56 3.15
N ASP A 348 -14.85 5.38 3.22
CA ASP A 348 -15.63 5.78 2.04
C ASP A 348 -15.31 7.22 1.61
N ALA A 349 -16.13 7.82 0.73
CA ALA A 349 -15.90 9.16 0.22
C ALA A 349 -16.00 10.28 1.29
N MET A 350 -16.82 10.08 2.31
CA MET A 350 -17.23 11.10 3.29
C MET A 350 -16.79 10.75 4.72
N ASP A 351 -16.82 9.48 5.06
CA ASP A 351 -16.78 8.94 6.42
C ASP A 351 -15.71 7.85 6.59
N ASN A 352 -15.33 7.63 7.86
CA ASN A 352 -14.60 6.45 8.26
C ASN A 352 -15.56 5.27 8.36
N HIS A 353 -15.04 4.04 8.19
CA HIS A 353 -15.91 2.88 8.07
C HIS A 353 -15.52 1.75 9.03
N ALA A 354 -15.97 1.84 10.29
CA ALA A 354 -15.70 0.85 11.33
C ALA A 354 -16.09 -0.58 10.89
N ILE A 355 -17.22 -0.76 10.22
CA ILE A 355 -17.69 -2.08 9.76
C ILE A 355 -16.69 -2.73 8.79
N HIS A 356 -16.05 -1.95 7.90
CA HIS A 356 -15.11 -2.48 6.91
C HIS A 356 -13.77 -2.84 7.57
N ARG A 357 -13.31 -2.00 8.49
CA ARG A 357 -12.11 -2.26 9.31
C ARG A 357 -12.30 -3.53 10.16
N GLY A 358 -13.47 -3.66 10.81
CA GLY A 358 -13.82 -4.84 11.61
C GLY A 358 -13.96 -6.12 10.78
N ARG A 359 -14.59 -6.03 9.60
CA ARG A 359 -14.64 -7.14 8.63
C ARG A 359 -13.23 -7.60 8.23
N TRP A 360 -12.34 -6.65 7.91
CA TRP A 360 -10.97 -6.97 7.56
C TRP A 360 -10.27 -7.72 8.69
N ILE A 361 -10.40 -7.28 9.95
CA ILE A 361 -9.79 -7.97 11.11
C ILE A 361 -10.36 -9.39 11.25
N ARG A 362 -11.68 -9.54 11.15
CA ARG A 362 -12.35 -10.84 11.21
C ARG A 362 -11.81 -11.82 10.17
N GLU A 363 -11.69 -11.39 8.93
CA GLU A 363 -11.32 -12.24 7.79
C GLU A 363 -9.80 -12.47 7.69
N ARG A 364 -8.99 -11.44 7.97
CA ARG A 364 -7.53 -11.46 7.75
C ARG A 364 -6.72 -11.86 8.98
N LEU A 365 -7.19 -11.57 10.20
CA LEU A 365 -6.49 -11.91 11.44
C LEU A 365 -7.16 -13.04 12.22
N LEU A 366 -8.48 -13.07 12.32
CA LEU A 366 -9.18 -14.12 13.09
C LEU A 366 -9.61 -15.33 12.25
N GLY A 367 -9.60 -15.19 10.92
CA GLY A 367 -9.88 -16.26 9.97
C GLY A 367 -11.34 -16.72 9.96
N GLY A 368 -12.24 -15.87 10.48
CA GLY A 368 -13.69 -16.03 10.36
C GLY A 368 -14.22 -15.52 9.03
N GLY A 369 -15.45 -15.88 8.69
CA GLY A 369 -16.13 -15.40 7.48
C GLY A 369 -17.31 -14.51 7.84
N ILE A 370 -17.52 -13.46 7.05
CA ILE A 370 -18.73 -12.64 7.08
C ILE A 370 -19.53 -12.95 5.80
N PRO A 371 -20.82 -13.35 5.91
CA PRO A 371 -21.64 -13.59 4.74
C PRO A 371 -21.86 -12.29 3.97
N ASP A 372 -21.99 -12.40 2.65
CA ASP A 372 -22.34 -11.25 1.83
C ASP A 372 -23.71 -10.69 2.23
N VAL A 373 -23.85 -9.36 2.14
CA VAL A 373 -25.10 -8.69 2.44
C VAL A 373 -26.18 -9.18 1.47
N PRO A 374 -27.31 -9.73 1.97
CA PRO A 374 -28.37 -10.18 1.10
C PRO A 374 -28.91 -9.02 0.25
N ILE A 375 -29.25 -9.29 -1.01
CA ILE A 375 -29.73 -8.28 -1.96
C ILE A 375 -30.97 -7.51 -1.50
N THR A 376 -31.71 -8.04 -0.51
CA THR A 376 -32.93 -7.46 0.04
C THR A 376 -32.68 -6.42 1.13
N VAL A 377 -31.43 -6.24 1.57
CA VAL A 377 -31.08 -5.41 2.72
C VAL A 377 -30.54 -4.07 2.24
N ASN A 378 -31.15 -2.97 2.70
CA ASN A 378 -30.60 -1.64 2.50
C ASN A 378 -29.51 -1.36 3.55
N ALA A 379 -28.27 -1.71 3.23
CA ALA A 379 -27.11 -1.51 4.11
C ALA A 379 -26.59 -0.06 4.05
N MET A 380 -27.43 0.89 4.47
CA MET A 380 -27.05 2.31 4.58
C MET A 380 -27.24 2.79 6.02
N LEU A 381 -26.25 3.52 6.52
CA LEU A 381 -26.39 4.26 7.77
C LEU A 381 -27.29 5.48 7.57
N PRO A 382 -27.98 5.96 8.63
CA PRO A 382 -28.72 7.23 8.58
C PRO A 382 -27.82 8.40 8.15
N ASP A 383 -28.36 9.28 7.30
CA ASP A 383 -27.72 10.54 6.90
C ASP A 383 -27.89 11.59 8.02
N GLU A 384 -27.01 11.48 9.01
CA GLU A 384 -26.96 12.34 10.20
C GLU A 384 -25.53 12.85 10.38
N PRO A 385 -25.05 13.75 9.50
CA PRO A 385 -23.63 14.10 9.41
C PRO A 385 -23.09 14.85 10.63
N GLU A 386 -23.95 15.30 11.56
CA GLU A 386 -23.54 15.94 12.82
C GLU A 386 -23.46 14.94 13.99
N ASN A 387 -23.83 13.68 13.76
CA ASN A 387 -23.74 12.61 14.74
C ASN A 387 -22.47 11.78 14.52
N THR A 388 -21.90 11.30 15.62
CA THR A 388 -20.77 10.37 15.57
C THR A 388 -21.10 9.10 14.80
N LEU A 389 -20.09 8.45 14.20
CA LEU A 389 -20.32 7.19 13.47
C LEU A 389 -20.98 6.14 14.36
N ARG A 390 -20.53 6.03 15.62
CA ARG A 390 -21.10 5.09 16.61
C ARG A 390 -22.60 5.35 16.85
N THR A 391 -23.03 6.60 16.87
CA THR A 391 -24.46 6.97 17.00
C THR A 391 -25.25 6.59 15.75
N ARG A 392 -24.67 6.81 14.56
CA ARG A 392 -25.29 6.44 13.27
C ARG A 392 -25.41 4.92 13.12
N MET A 393 -24.44 4.17 13.62
CA MET A 393 -24.43 2.71 13.64
C MET A 393 -25.47 2.07 14.57
N ARG A 394 -26.29 2.83 15.31
CA ARG A 394 -27.36 2.24 16.14
C ARG A 394 -28.30 1.29 15.36
N VAL A 395 -28.49 1.54 14.06
CA VAL A 395 -29.33 0.70 13.18
C VAL A 395 -28.74 -0.68 12.92
N THR A 396 -27.43 -0.88 13.13
CA THR A 396 -26.77 -2.18 12.96
C THR A 396 -27.07 -3.14 14.11
N LYS A 397 -27.56 -2.61 15.24
CA LYS A 397 -27.92 -3.38 16.44
C LYS A 397 -29.33 -3.98 16.40
N GLU A 398 -30.10 -3.69 15.36
CA GLU A 398 -31.38 -4.35 15.12
C GLU A 398 -31.16 -5.86 14.94
N THR A 399 -32.10 -6.70 15.42
CA THR A 399 -31.93 -8.16 15.53
C THR A 399 -31.40 -8.81 14.26
N TYR A 400 -31.94 -8.43 13.10
CA TYR A 400 -31.53 -9.00 11.82
C TYR A 400 -30.10 -8.58 11.44
N CYS A 401 -29.77 -7.29 11.54
CA CYS A 401 -28.45 -6.74 11.23
C CYS A 401 -27.37 -7.30 12.17
N TRP A 402 -27.70 -7.45 13.45
CA TRP A 402 -26.74 -7.88 14.47
C TRP A 402 -26.18 -9.28 14.22
N THR A 403 -26.92 -10.16 13.53
CA THR A 403 -26.46 -11.49 13.08
C THR A 403 -25.08 -11.47 12.41
N CYS A 404 -24.78 -10.40 11.67
CA CYS A 404 -23.49 -10.22 11.01
C CYS A 404 -22.64 -9.16 11.74
N HIS A 405 -23.26 -8.06 12.16
CA HIS A 405 -22.56 -6.93 12.76
C HIS A 405 -21.91 -7.24 14.10
N GLU A 406 -22.45 -8.19 14.88
CA GLU A 406 -21.81 -8.64 16.12
C GLU A 406 -20.36 -9.07 15.89
N LYS A 407 -20.06 -9.66 14.73
CA LYS A 407 -18.74 -10.20 14.40
C LYS A 407 -17.75 -9.17 13.87
N MET A 408 -18.21 -7.95 13.56
CA MET A 408 -17.42 -6.92 12.88
C MET A 408 -17.36 -5.62 13.67
N ASP A 409 -18.50 -5.10 14.11
CA ASP A 409 -18.60 -3.78 14.73
C ASP A 409 -17.67 -3.68 15.96
N PRO A 410 -17.66 -4.65 16.90
CA PRO A 410 -16.77 -4.59 18.07
C PRO A 410 -15.27 -4.60 17.73
N LEU A 411 -14.88 -5.16 16.57
CA LEU A 411 -13.48 -5.17 16.10
C LEU A 411 -13.10 -3.88 15.36
N GLY A 412 -14.08 -3.21 14.74
CA GLY A 412 -13.87 -2.00 13.94
C GLY A 412 -13.99 -0.70 14.72
N LEU A 413 -14.89 -0.67 15.70
CA LEU A 413 -15.18 0.48 16.56
C LEU A 413 -13.96 1.02 17.34
N PRO A 414 -12.95 0.21 17.73
CA PRO A 414 -11.72 0.73 18.30
C PRO A 414 -10.94 1.71 17.42
N PHE A 415 -11.12 1.64 16.10
CA PHE A 415 -10.51 2.56 15.14
C PHE A 415 -11.26 3.89 15.00
N GLU A 416 -12.32 4.14 15.78
CA GLU A 416 -13.01 5.44 15.83
C GLU A 416 -12.09 6.59 16.27
N MET A 417 -10.96 6.28 16.91
CA MET A 417 -9.87 7.23 17.17
C MET A 417 -9.22 7.80 15.90
N TYR A 418 -9.60 7.32 14.71
CA TYR A 418 -9.16 7.85 13.42
C TYR A 418 -10.33 8.23 12.52
N ASN A 419 -10.28 9.45 11.97
CA ASN A 419 -11.28 9.93 11.03
C ASN A 419 -11.14 9.30 9.62
N HIS A 420 -11.94 9.79 8.67
CA HIS A 420 -12.00 9.26 7.30
C HIS A 420 -10.71 9.46 6.47
N VAL A 421 -9.84 10.40 6.85
CA VAL A 421 -8.49 10.57 6.25
C VAL A 421 -7.38 9.99 7.13
N GLY A 422 -7.74 9.27 8.19
CA GLY A 422 -6.80 8.62 9.09
C GLY A 422 -6.17 9.51 10.15
N PHE A 423 -6.59 10.77 10.32
CA PHE A 423 -6.09 11.63 11.41
C PHE A 423 -6.51 11.09 12.76
N PHE A 424 -5.59 11.16 13.73
CA PHE A 424 -5.89 10.85 15.12
C PHE A 424 -6.87 11.90 15.69
N ARG A 425 -7.87 11.45 16.44
CA ARG A 425 -8.88 12.30 17.07
C ARG A 425 -9.29 11.80 18.44
N THR A 426 -9.59 12.74 19.33
CA THR A 426 -10.20 12.50 20.65
C THR A 426 -11.66 12.95 20.70
N LEU A 427 -12.07 13.80 19.74
CA LEU A 427 -13.42 14.30 19.57
C LEU A 427 -13.94 13.98 18.17
N ASP A 428 -15.22 13.67 18.07
CA ASP A 428 -15.98 13.53 16.83
C ASP A 428 -17.26 14.36 16.96
N HIS A 429 -17.45 15.35 16.09
CA HIS A 429 -18.55 16.32 16.20
C HIS A 429 -18.70 16.92 17.62
N ASP A 430 -17.59 17.37 18.20
CA ASP A 430 -17.48 17.91 19.57
C ASP A 430 -17.87 16.95 20.71
N GLN A 431 -18.08 15.67 20.41
CA GLN A 431 -18.32 14.61 21.38
C GLN A 431 -17.07 13.77 21.61
N PRO A 432 -16.79 13.29 22.84
CA PRO A 432 -15.71 12.33 23.08
C PRO A 432 -15.85 11.08 22.21
N VAL A 433 -14.75 10.67 21.59
CA VAL A 433 -14.69 9.43 20.83
C VAL A 433 -14.69 8.25 21.81
N ASP A 434 -15.63 7.33 21.61
CA ASP A 434 -15.63 6.03 22.27
C ASP A 434 -14.86 5.02 21.41
N THR A 435 -13.72 4.57 21.92
CA THR A 435 -12.81 3.61 21.28
C THR A 435 -12.96 2.20 21.83
N SER A 436 -13.92 1.96 22.72
CA SER A 436 -14.14 0.62 23.27
C SER A 436 -14.62 -0.35 22.19
N GLY A 437 -14.17 -1.60 22.31
CA GLY A 437 -14.57 -2.71 21.46
C GLY A 437 -14.37 -4.05 22.16
N GLU A 438 -14.44 -5.12 21.38
CA GLU A 438 -14.33 -6.48 21.89
C GLU A 438 -13.79 -7.42 20.82
N ILE A 439 -12.94 -8.37 21.23
CA ILE A 439 -12.62 -9.55 20.42
C ILE A 439 -13.62 -10.65 20.80
N ILE A 440 -14.39 -11.12 19.82
CA ILE A 440 -15.35 -12.21 20.01
C ILE A 440 -15.14 -13.28 18.95
N ASP A 441 -15.48 -14.54 19.22
CA ASP A 441 -15.49 -15.63 18.22
C ASP A 441 -14.14 -15.74 17.49
N SER A 442 -13.02 -15.51 18.19
CA SER A 442 -11.68 -15.59 17.59
C SER A 442 -11.25 -17.02 17.27
N GLY A 443 -11.92 -18.01 17.88
CA GLY A 443 -11.51 -19.41 17.90
C GLY A 443 -10.51 -19.74 19.00
N ASP A 444 -10.08 -18.76 19.78
CA ASP A 444 -9.26 -18.92 20.98
C ASP A 444 -9.90 -18.14 22.15
N PRO A 445 -10.60 -18.82 23.09
CA PRO A 445 -11.27 -18.16 24.21
C PRO A 445 -10.34 -17.31 25.10
N ALA A 446 -9.02 -17.53 25.07
CA ALA A 446 -8.07 -16.73 25.83
C ALA A 446 -7.81 -15.34 25.21
N LEU A 447 -8.10 -15.18 23.91
CA LEU A 447 -8.00 -13.91 23.19
C LEU A 447 -9.28 -13.07 23.28
N ASP A 448 -10.43 -13.74 23.44
CA ASP A 448 -11.74 -13.08 23.48
C ASP A 448 -11.88 -12.20 24.73
N GLY A 449 -12.52 -11.04 24.57
CA GLY A 449 -12.78 -10.08 25.64
C GLY A 449 -12.64 -8.62 25.22
N PRO A 450 -12.87 -7.69 26.17
CA PRO A 450 -12.92 -6.26 25.89
C PRO A 450 -11.55 -5.70 25.50
N VAL A 451 -11.57 -4.67 24.65
CA VAL A 451 -10.41 -3.86 24.27
C VAL A 451 -10.69 -2.38 24.47
N THR A 452 -9.68 -1.63 24.88
CA THR A 452 -9.83 -0.19 25.20
C THR A 452 -9.82 0.69 23.95
N ASP A 453 -9.02 0.32 22.96
CA ASP A 453 -8.76 1.09 21.74
C ASP A 453 -8.08 0.20 20.67
N ALA A 454 -7.79 0.78 19.50
CA ALA A 454 -7.16 0.07 18.41
C ALA A 454 -5.75 -0.43 18.75
N LEU A 455 -4.99 0.26 19.62
CA LEU A 455 -3.63 -0.13 19.94
C LEU A 455 -3.62 -1.37 20.85
N ASP A 456 -4.50 -1.41 21.86
CA ASP A 456 -4.71 -2.59 22.71
C ASP A 456 -5.20 -3.80 21.89
N LEU A 457 -6.17 -3.57 20.99
CA LEU A 457 -6.65 -4.61 20.07
C LEU A 457 -5.52 -5.19 19.22
N ILE A 458 -4.73 -4.32 18.57
CA ILE A 458 -3.62 -4.73 17.71
C ILE A 458 -2.56 -5.49 18.52
N ALA A 459 -2.21 -5.02 19.72
CA ALA A 459 -1.22 -5.68 20.57
C ALA A 459 -1.65 -7.09 20.98
N LYS A 460 -2.92 -7.27 21.36
CA LYS A 460 -3.50 -8.59 21.68
C LYS A 460 -3.49 -9.52 20.48
N LEU A 461 -3.93 -9.04 19.31
CA LEU A 461 -3.97 -9.82 18.07
C LEU A 461 -2.56 -10.24 17.63
N ALA A 462 -1.60 -9.32 17.65
CA ALA A 462 -0.23 -9.57 17.20
C ALA A 462 0.55 -10.54 18.11
N ALA A 463 0.11 -10.74 19.35
CA ALA A 463 0.72 -11.67 20.29
C ALA A 463 0.12 -13.08 20.25
N ASN A 464 -0.97 -13.30 19.51
CA ASN A 464 -1.73 -14.54 19.55
C ASN A 464 -1.36 -15.50 18.41
N GLU A 465 -1.15 -16.78 18.75
CA GLU A 465 -0.79 -17.84 17.82
C GLU A 465 -1.85 -18.07 16.72
N ARG A 466 -3.14 -17.95 17.07
CA ARG A 466 -4.23 -18.12 16.10
C ARG A 466 -4.12 -17.12 14.95
N VAL A 467 -3.73 -15.89 15.24
CA VAL A 467 -3.56 -14.83 14.23
C VAL A 467 -2.42 -15.18 13.28
N GLU A 468 -1.32 -15.74 13.82
CA GLU A 468 -0.23 -16.27 13.02
C GLU A 468 -0.71 -17.39 12.10
N GLN A 469 -1.41 -18.40 12.61
CA GLN A 469 -1.96 -19.50 11.80
C GLN A 469 -2.89 -19.01 10.66
N VAL A 470 -3.70 -17.98 10.92
CA VAL A 470 -4.56 -17.38 9.89
C VAL A 470 -3.75 -16.65 8.83
N PHE A 471 -2.69 -15.93 9.21
CA PHE A 471 -1.76 -15.33 8.25
C PHE A 471 -1.12 -16.39 7.34
N ILE A 472 -0.72 -17.54 7.88
CA ILE A 472 -0.19 -18.68 7.10
C ILE A 472 -1.22 -19.20 6.09
N ARG A 473 -2.51 -19.23 6.44
CA ARG A 473 -3.58 -19.60 5.48
C ARG A 473 -3.67 -18.62 4.33
N HIS A 474 -3.58 -17.31 4.58
CA HIS A 474 -3.59 -16.30 3.51
C HIS A 474 -2.34 -16.38 2.63
N ALA A 475 -1.17 -16.64 3.23
CA ALA A 475 0.05 -16.92 2.48
C ALA A 475 -0.15 -18.15 1.57
N PHE A 476 -0.64 -19.26 2.11
CA PHE A 476 -0.95 -20.45 1.31
C PHE A 476 -1.84 -20.12 0.10
N ARG A 477 -2.93 -19.36 0.31
CA ARG A 477 -3.85 -18.97 -0.78
C ARG A 477 -3.16 -18.20 -1.89
N PHE A 478 -2.31 -17.25 -1.52
CA PHE A 478 -1.57 -16.43 -2.46
C PHE A 478 -0.58 -17.26 -3.29
N TRP A 479 0.29 -18.05 -2.64
CA TRP A 479 1.33 -18.80 -3.34
C TRP A 479 0.82 -20.04 -4.06
N MET A 480 -0.28 -20.65 -3.62
CA MET A 480 -0.91 -21.79 -4.30
C MET A 480 -1.94 -21.36 -5.35
N GLY A 481 -2.41 -20.11 -5.33
CA GLY A 481 -3.42 -19.59 -6.24
C GLY A 481 -4.81 -20.22 -6.06
N ARG A 482 -5.12 -20.73 -4.87
CA ARG A 482 -6.41 -21.37 -4.54
C ARG A 482 -6.71 -21.33 -3.04
N ASN A 483 -7.97 -21.54 -2.68
CA ASN A 483 -8.36 -21.78 -1.29
C ASN A 483 -7.84 -23.13 -0.79
N GLU A 484 -7.53 -23.19 0.51
CA GLU A 484 -7.17 -24.40 1.22
C GLU A 484 -8.37 -25.35 1.35
N THR A 485 -8.08 -26.63 1.43
CA THR A 485 -9.02 -27.70 1.73
C THR A 485 -8.59 -28.41 3.01
N LEU A 486 -9.43 -29.29 3.55
CA LEU A 486 -9.06 -30.09 4.73
C LEU A 486 -7.79 -30.93 4.50
N ASN A 487 -7.52 -31.34 3.25
CA ASN A 487 -6.32 -32.10 2.88
C ASN A 487 -5.03 -31.28 2.94
N ASP A 488 -5.12 -29.95 3.01
CA ASP A 488 -3.97 -29.05 3.12
C ASP A 488 -3.52 -28.85 4.57
N ALA A 489 -4.23 -29.41 5.56
CA ALA A 489 -3.88 -29.26 6.97
C ALA A 489 -2.41 -29.62 7.28
N PRO A 490 -1.82 -30.72 6.76
CA PRO A 490 -0.40 -31.02 6.99
C PRO A 490 0.54 -29.96 6.39
N VAL A 491 0.18 -29.40 5.23
CA VAL A 491 0.98 -28.35 4.57
C VAL A 491 0.92 -27.05 5.39
N LEU A 492 -0.26 -26.67 5.87
CA LEU A 492 -0.45 -25.48 6.69
C LEU A 492 0.28 -25.60 8.05
N GLN A 493 0.23 -26.77 8.69
CA GLN A 493 0.98 -27.03 9.92
C GLN A 493 2.49 -26.94 9.70
N ALA A 494 3.00 -27.56 8.62
CA ALA A 494 4.42 -27.48 8.27
C ALA A 494 4.86 -26.05 7.92
N ALA A 495 4.00 -25.27 7.26
CA ALA A 495 4.25 -23.86 6.96
C ALA A 495 4.25 -23.00 8.22
N TRP A 496 3.33 -23.24 9.16
CA TRP A 496 3.30 -22.57 10.45
C TRP A 496 4.55 -22.89 11.28
N HIS A 497 4.93 -24.16 11.43
CA HIS A 497 6.19 -24.54 12.09
C HIS A 497 7.41 -23.90 11.43
N ALA A 498 7.48 -23.91 10.10
CA ALA A 498 8.58 -23.26 9.39
C ALA A 498 8.64 -21.75 9.67
N TYR A 499 7.50 -21.07 9.78
CA TYR A 499 7.45 -19.66 10.15
C TYR A 499 7.83 -19.44 11.63
N HIS A 500 7.13 -20.12 12.54
CA HIS A 500 7.26 -19.97 13.99
C HIS A 500 8.65 -20.34 14.50
N ASP A 501 9.13 -21.55 14.17
CA ASP A 501 10.37 -22.11 14.70
C ASP A 501 11.62 -21.39 14.14
N ASN A 502 11.47 -20.66 13.02
CA ASN A 502 12.51 -19.80 12.44
C ASN A 502 12.28 -18.31 12.76
N GLY A 503 11.59 -18.02 13.87
CA GLY A 503 11.46 -16.66 14.39
C GLY A 503 10.65 -15.74 13.48
N GLY A 504 9.59 -16.24 12.86
CA GLY A 504 8.66 -15.48 12.01
C GLY A 504 9.24 -15.04 10.66
N SER A 505 10.14 -15.84 10.08
CA SER A 505 10.77 -15.58 8.77
C SER A 505 9.83 -15.87 7.61
N MET A 506 9.64 -14.87 6.74
CA MET A 506 8.93 -15.02 5.48
C MET A 506 9.71 -15.89 4.49
N LYS A 507 11.04 -15.85 4.50
CA LYS A 507 11.85 -16.74 3.64
C LYS A 507 11.62 -18.21 4.00
N ALA A 508 11.59 -18.54 5.29
CA ALA A 508 11.30 -19.89 5.77
C ALA A 508 9.87 -20.34 5.39
N LEU A 509 8.88 -19.46 5.58
CA LEU A 509 7.49 -19.72 5.19
C LEU A 509 7.34 -19.98 3.69
N ILE A 510 7.87 -19.08 2.85
CA ILE A 510 7.77 -19.21 1.39
C ILE A 510 8.48 -20.48 0.92
N THR A 511 9.65 -20.78 1.48
CA THR A 511 10.37 -22.02 1.17
C THR A 511 9.53 -23.25 1.52
N SER A 512 8.91 -23.29 2.71
CA SER A 512 8.03 -24.39 3.12
C SER A 512 6.84 -24.57 2.17
N LEU A 513 6.17 -23.47 1.80
CA LEU A 513 5.01 -23.49 0.90
C LEU A 513 5.38 -23.93 -0.53
N VAL A 514 6.41 -23.32 -1.11
CA VAL A 514 6.84 -23.57 -2.51
C VAL A 514 7.55 -24.91 -2.67
N THR A 515 7.96 -25.54 -1.57
CA THR A 515 8.50 -26.91 -1.58
C THR A 515 7.52 -27.94 -1.06
N SER A 516 6.25 -27.59 -0.82
CA SER A 516 5.21 -28.49 -0.30
C SER A 516 4.66 -29.43 -1.37
N ASP A 517 3.95 -30.49 -0.95
CA ASP A 517 3.24 -31.38 -1.87
C ASP A 517 2.20 -30.64 -2.74
N ALA A 518 1.50 -29.67 -2.13
CA ALA A 518 0.49 -28.87 -2.80
C ALA A 518 1.09 -28.07 -3.96
N PHE A 519 2.33 -27.60 -3.81
CA PHE A 519 3.03 -26.88 -4.86
C PHE A 519 3.67 -27.81 -5.91
N LEU A 520 4.32 -28.88 -5.47
CA LEU A 520 5.18 -29.70 -6.33
C LEU A 520 4.45 -30.74 -7.16
N TYR A 521 3.26 -31.19 -6.76
CA TYR A 521 2.57 -32.33 -7.38
C TYR A 521 1.25 -31.94 -8.05
N ARG A 522 0.95 -32.56 -9.19
CA ARG A 522 -0.35 -32.45 -9.87
C ARG A 522 -1.00 -33.81 -10.01
N LYS A 523 -2.33 -33.84 -9.84
CA LYS A 523 -3.11 -35.04 -10.14
C LYS A 523 -3.28 -35.12 -11.65
N VAL A 524 -2.76 -36.18 -12.26
CA VAL A 524 -2.88 -36.38 -13.70
C VAL A 524 -4.07 -37.30 -13.92
N GLU A 525 -5.14 -36.78 -14.53
CA GLU A 525 -6.20 -37.64 -15.05
C GLU A 525 -5.64 -38.38 -16.27
N ARG A 526 -5.08 -39.57 -16.04
CA ARG A 526 -4.85 -40.52 -17.12
C ARG A 526 -6.22 -41.00 -17.54
N GLY A 527 -6.81 -40.32 -18.51
CA GLY A 527 -8.08 -40.74 -19.10
C GLY A 527 -8.00 -42.24 -19.39
N ASN A 528 -9.02 -42.98 -18.97
CA ASN A 528 -9.26 -44.33 -19.45
C ASN A 528 -9.40 -44.24 -20.98
N LYS A 529 -8.28 -44.32 -21.69
CA LYS A 529 -8.25 -44.87 -23.04
C LYS A 529 -8.45 -46.37 -22.87
N THR A 530 -9.66 -46.77 -22.46
CA THR A 530 -10.19 -48.05 -22.91
C THR A 530 -10.12 -47.99 -24.43
N ALA A 531 -9.25 -48.81 -24.98
CA ALA A 531 -9.14 -49.06 -26.40
C ALA A 531 -10.54 -49.36 -26.95
N ALA A 532 -11.12 -48.41 -27.66
CA ALA A 532 -12.12 -48.71 -28.66
C ALA A 532 -11.33 -49.07 -29.92
N GLN A 533 -11.24 -50.38 -30.17
CA GLN A 533 -10.86 -50.98 -31.44
C GLN A 533 -11.87 -50.65 -32.52
#